data_AF-A0A969JYA6-F1
#
_entry.id   AF-A0A969JYA6-F1
#
_cell.length_a   1.000
_cell.length_b   1.000
_cell.length_c   1.000
_cell.angle_alpha   90.00
_cell.angle_beta   90.00
_cell.angle_gamma   90.00
#
_symmetry.space_group_name_H-M   'P 1'
#
loop_
_entity.id
_entity.type
_entity.pdbx_description
1 polymer ?
#
loop_
_entity_poly.entity_id
_entity_poly.type
_entity_poly.pdbx_seq_one_letter_code
_entity_poly.pdbx_strand_id
1 'polypeptide(L)'
;MMSKEELAKLTQATGELAQQALSGQHDLAAAQLLDAQLAAVRDEAQASSALWLTWQEARRYLDVAVAAMQPREETIVEKAFRLSQELFHLAQLVAGGQIKDELREQARRIDAELRALPLELLPETDRVTVEQTISEGQLDVLYVLADGNAPTSLRLFYFRQAQGNSDVS
;
A
#
# COMPACT_ATOMS: atom_id res chain seq x y z
N MET A 1 9.98 -30.13 28.09
CA MET A 1 10.38 -29.09 29.05
C MET A 1 11.21 -28.10 28.27
N MET A 2 10.63 -26.96 27.94
CA MET A 2 11.32 -25.92 27.21
C MET A 2 12.21 -25.11 28.17
N SER A 3 13.46 -24.95 27.78
CA SER A 3 14.47 -24.22 28.54
C SER A 3 14.28 -22.71 28.43
N LYS A 4 14.78 -21.98 29.43
CA LYS A 4 14.88 -20.52 29.41
C LYS A 4 15.60 -19.99 28.16
N GLU A 5 16.55 -20.77 27.64
CA GLU A 5 17.32 -20.42 26.44
C GLU A 5 16.47 -20.49 25.17
N GLU A 6 15.59 -21.49 25.05
CA GLU A 6 14.67 -21.63 23.92
C GLU A 6 13.62 -20.50 23.90
N LEU A 7 13.10 -20.09 25.06
CA LEU A 7 12.17 -18.96 25.13
C LEU A 7 12.85 -17.62 24.82
N ALA A 8 14.12 -17.46 25.20
CA ALA A 8 14.90 -16.28 24.84
C ALA A 8 15.13 -16.21 23.31
N LYS A 9 15.40 -17.35 22.65
CA LYS A 9 15.52 -17.44 21.19
C LYS A 9 14.21 -17.08 20.50
N LEU A 10 13.06 -17.56 21.01
CA LEU A 10 11.74 -17.17 20.48
C LEU A 10 11.50 -15.68 20.63
N THR A 11 11.86 -15.10 21.77
CA THR A 11 11.73 -13.65 22.01
C THR A 11 12.55 -12.85 20.99
N GLN A 12 13.81 -13.23 20.77
CA GLN A 12 14.65 -12.61 19.76
C GLN A 12 14.05 -12.72 18.36
N ALA A 13 13.63 -13.93 17.95
CA ALA A 13 13.06 -14.17 16.64
C ALA A 13 11.77 -13.36 16.38
N THR A 14 10.89 -13.27 17.38
CA THR A 14 9.68 -12.42 17.28
C THR A 14 10.03 -10.93 17.21
N GLY A 15 11.07 -10.48 17.92
CA GLY A 15 11.56 -9.09 17.85
C GLY A 15 12.14 -8.73 16.48
N GLU A 16 12.93 -9.63 15.89
CA GLU A 16 13.47 -9.48 14.52
C GLU A 16 12.33 -9.43 13.50
N LEU A 17 11.34 -10.33 13.62
CA LEU A 17 10.16 -10.33 12.75
C LEU A 17 9.36 -9.01 12.87
N ALA A 18 9.21 -8.46 14.08
CA ALA A 18 8.54 -7.18 14.28
C ALA A 18 9.27 -6.02 13.59
N GLN A 19 10.60 -6.00 13.66
CA GLN A 19 11.40 -4.99 12.95
C GLN A 19 11.26 -5.11 11.43
N GLN A 20 11.30 -6.35 10.91
CA GLN A 20 11.11 -6.61 9.48
C GLN A 20 9.70 -6.16 9.02
N ALA A 21 8.66 -6.52 9.77
CA ALA A 21 7.29 -6.13 9.47
C ALA A 21 7.09 -4.61 9.45
N LEU A 22 7.69 -3.89 10.41
CA LEU A 22 7.66 -2.43 10.45
C LEU A 22 8.44 -1.78 9.29
N SER A 23 9.41 -2.48 8.70
CA SER A 23 10.14 -2.03 7.51
C SER A 23 9.44 -2.38 6.18
N GLY A 24 8.23 -2.95 6.23
CA GLY A 24 7.45 -3.35 5.06
C GLY A 24 7.85 -4.71 4.47
N GLN A 25 8.69 -5.48 5.16
CA GLN A 25 8.99 -6.87 4.81
C GLN A 25 7.99 -7.78 5.52
N HIS A 26 7.15 -8.46 4.75
CA HIS A 26 6.10 -9.33 5.29
C HIS A 26 6.45 -10.80 5.07
N ASP A 27 6.57 -11.56 6.16
CA ASP A 27 6.70 -13.02 6.15
C ASP A 27 5.61 -13.63 7.05
N LEU A 28 4.46 -13.87 6.43
CA LEU A 28 3.29 -14.43 7.12
C LEU A 28 3.53 -15.87 7.61
N ALA A 29 4.35 -16.64 6.89
CA ALA A 29 4.67 -18.02 7.25
C ALA A 29 5.55 -18.06 8.51
N ALA A 30 6.54 -17.16 8.60
CA ALA A 30 7.33 -17.00 9.81
C ALA A 30 6.48 -16.55 11.01
N ALA A 31 5.55 -15.61 10.81
CA ALA A 31 4.63 -15.17 11.86
C ALA A 31 3.76 -16.31 12.39
N GLN A 32 3.17 -17.12 11.50
CA GLN A 32 2.35 -18.28 11.88
C GLN A 32 3.15 -19.36 12.61
N LEU A 33 4.39 -19.61 12.17
CA LEU A 33 5.27 -20.57 12.82
C LEU A 33 5.62 -20.14 14.25
N LEU A 34 5.97 -18.86 14.44
CA LEU A 34 6.28 -18.31 15.76
C LEU A 34 5.05 -18.26 16.66
N ASP A 35 3.86 -18.00 16.11
CA ASP A 35 2.59 -18.07 16.85
C ASP A 35 2.34 -19.48 17.40
N ALA A 36 2.50 -20.50 16.55
CA ALA A 36 2.35 -21.89 16.95
C ALA A 36 3.38 -22.30 18.02
N GLN A 37 4.64 -21.87 17.87
CA GLN A 37 5.70 -22.14 18.84
C GLN A 37 5.43 -21.47 20.19
N LEU A 38 4.95 -20.21 20.21
CA LEU A 38 4.56 -19.52 21.44
C LEU A 38 3.32 -20.15 22.09
N ALA A 39 2.34 -20.58 21.30
CA ALA A 39 1.16 -21.27 21.83
C ALA A 39 1.52 -22.59 22.53
N ALA A 40 2.44 -23.36 21.94
CA ALA A 40 2.85 -24.68 22.47
C ALA A 40 3.55 -24.61 23.84
N VAL A 41 4.06 -23.45 24.23
CA VAL A 41 4.94 -23.28 25.41
C VAL A 41 4.31 -22.40 26.48
N ARG A 42 3.08 -21.91 26.24
CA ARG A 42 2.36 -20.98 27.10
C ARG A 42 2.16 -21.54 28.52
N ASP A 43 1.63 -22.76 28.62
CA ASP A 43 1.27 -23.36 29.92
C ASP A 43 2.52 -23.61 30.78
N GLU A 44 3.63 -23.99 30.16
CA GLU A 44 4.93 -24.16 30.81
C GLU A 44 5.53 -22.82 31.26
N ALA A 45 5.42 -21.78 30.42
CA ALA A 45 5.85 -20.44 30.80
C ALA A 45 5.01 -19.87 31.94
N GLN A 46 3.69 -20.10 31.95
CA GLN A 46 2.78 -19.61 32.98
C GLN A 46 3.05 -20.24 34.35
N ALA A 47 3.59 -21.47 34.39
CA ALA A 47 4.00 -22.14 35.63
C ALA A 47 5.23 -21.51 36.31
N SER A 48 5.96 -20.62 35.63
CA SER A 48 7.16 -19.95 36.14
C SER A 48 7.11 -18.44 35.88
N SER A 49 7.03 -17.62 36.93
CA SER A 49 6.92 -16.16 36.79
C SER A 49 8.04 -15.53 35.95
N ALA A 50 9.25 -16.10 35.97
CA ALA A 50 10.36 -15.63 35.15
C ALA A 50 10.19 -15.96 33.66
N LEU A 51 9.70 -17.15 33.32
CA LEU A 51 9.43 -17.55 31.94
C LEU A 51 8.17 -16.85 31.40
N TRP A 52 7.18 -16.60 32.26
CA TRP A 52 5.96 -15.90 31.89
C TRP A 52 6.22 -14.50 31.34
N LEU A 53 7.09 -13.72 31.99
CA LEU A 53 7.45 -12.38 31.51
C LEU A 53 8.13 -12.41 30.14
N THR A 54 9.05 -13.35 29.93
CA THR A 54 9.74 -13.53 28.64
C THR A 54 8.77 -13.97 27.55
N TRP A 55 7.82 -14.86 27.86
CA TRP A 55 6.77 -15.27 26.94
C TRP A 55 5.85 -14.10 26.56
N GLN A 56 5.45 -13.27 27.52
CA GLN A 56 4.63 -12.08 27.27
C GLN A 56 5.35 -11.08 26.37
N GLU A 57 6.66 -10.91 26.54
CA GLU A 57 7.47 -10.04 25.69
C GLU A 57 7.54 -10.56 24.25
N ALA A 58 7.82 -11.85 24.05
CA ALA A 58 7.79 -12.47 22.73
C ALA A 58 6.42 -12.34 22.07
N ARG A 59 5.34 -12.56 22.84
CA ARG A 59 3.97 -12.41 22.36
C ARG A 59 3.69 -10.97 21.91
N ARG A 60 4.12 -9.98 22.68
CA ARG A 60 3.97 -8.56 22.34
C ARG A 60 4.67 -8.22 21.02
N TYR A 61 5.87 -8.74 20.78
CA TYR A 61 6.57 -8.53 19.51
C TYR A 61 5.82 -9.16 18.34
N LEU A 62 5.33 -10.38 18.50
CA LEU A 62 4.54 -11.04 17.47
C LEU A 62 3.24 -10.29 17.16
N ASP A 63 2.52 -9.78 18.17
CA ASP A 63 1.30 -9.00 17.96
C ASP A 63 1.59 -7.72 17.16
N VAL A 64 2.73 -7.04 17.40
CA VAL A 64 3.18 -5.89 16.59
C VAL A 64 3.48 -6.30 15.15
N ALA A 65 4.19 -7.40 14.96
CA ALA A 65 4.52 -7.92 13.63
C ALA A 65 3.25 -8.24 12.83
N VAL A 66 2.32 -8.97 13.44
CA VAL A 66 1.04 -9.34 12.82
C VAL A 66 0.21 -8.10 12.51
N ALA A 67 0.13 -7.11 13.41
CA ALA A 67 -0.59 -5.87 13.17
C ALA A 67 0.00 -5.07 11.99
N ALA A 68 1.33 -5.03 11.87
CA ALA A 68 2.01 -4.39 10.73
C ALA A 68 1.83 -5.17 9.41
N MET A 69 1.60 -6.48 9.48
CA MET A 69 1.29 -7.32 8.32
C MET A 69 -0.19 -7.31 7.92
N GLN A 70 -1.09 -6.78 8.77
CA GLN A 70 -2.48 -6.63 8.36
C GLN A 70 -2.56 -5.61 7.23
N PRO A 71 -3.35 -5.87 6.18
CA PRO A 71 -3.60 -4.87 5.16
C PRO A 71 -4.24 -3.67 5.86
N ARG A 72 -3.50 -2.57 5.97
CA ARG A 72 -4.10 -1.32 6.39
C ARG A 72 -5.11 -0.93 5.32
N GLU A 73 -6.31 -0.57 5.75
CA GLU A 73 -7.31 -0.05 4.83
C GLU A 73 -6.71 1.15 4.10
N GLU A 74 -6.64 1.06 2.78
CA GLU A 74 -6.11 2.12 1.93
C GLU A 74 -6.95 3.38 2.18
N THR A 75 -6.29 4.47 2.56
CA THR A 75 -7.00 5.73 2.78
C THR A 75 -7.53 6.27 1.45
N ILE A 76 -8.56 7.11 1.48
CA ILE A 76 -9.13 7.73 0.26
C ILE A 76 -8.04 8.48 -0.53
N VAL A 77 -7.11 9.13 0.17
CA VAL A 77 -5.99 9.87 -0.43
C VAL A 77 -5.03 8.92 -1.14
N GLU A 78 -4.59 7.84 -0.47
CA GLU A 78 -3.71 6.83 -1.06
C GLU A 78 -4.36 6.17 -2.28
N LYS A 79 -5.65 5.82 -2.17
CA LYS A 79 -6.42 5.22 -3.26
C LYS A 79 -6.51 6.15 -4.47
N ALA A 80 -6.83 7.42 -4.28
CA ALA A 80 -6.90 8.40 -5.35
C ALA A 80 -5.57 8.52 -6.09
N PHE A 81 -4.48 8.60 -5.33
CA PHE A 81 -3.14 8.73 -5.88
C PHE A 81 -2.70 7.49 -6.66
N ARG A 82 -2.90 6.28 -6.11
CA ARG A 82 -2.62 5.02 -6.80
C ARG A 82 -3.39 4.91 -8.11
N LEU A 83 -4.70 5.15 -8.08
CA LEU A 83 -5.56 5.06 -9.27
C LEU A 83 -5.15 6.08 -10.35
N SER A 84 -4.78 7.30 -9.96
CA SER A 84 -4.25 8.31 -10.88
C SER A 84 -2.93 7.87 -11.53
N GLN A 85 -2.00 7.29 -10.77
CA GLN A 85 -0.77 6.72 -11.34
C GLN A 85 -1.02 5.56 -12.30
N GLU A 86 -1.99 4.69 -11.99
CA GLU A 86 -2.38 3.62 -12.91
C GLU A 86 -2.87 4.20 -14.24
N LEU A 87 -3.71 5.23 -14.22
CA LEU A 87 -4.18 5.91 -15.43
C LEU A 87 -3.04 6.56 -16.23
N PHE A 88 -2.13 7.25 -15.54
CA PHE A 88 -0.95 7.82 -16.17
C PHE A 88 -0.11 6.74 -16.86
N HIS A 89 0.07 5.58 -16.22
CA HIS A 89 0.78 4.46 -16.83
C HIS A 89 0.06 3.94 -18.09
N LEU A 90 -1.26 3.78 -18.05
CA LEU A 90 -2.04 3.40 -19.24
C LEU A 90 -1.85 4.42 -20.37
N ALA A 91 -1.85 5.72 -20.05
CA ALA A 91 -1.60 6.78 -21.02
C ALA A 91 -0.19 6.67 -21.63
N GLN A 92 0.84 6.36 -20.85
CA GLN A 92 2.20 6.12 -21.36
C GLN A 92 2.25 4.93 -22.33
N LEU A 93 1.55 3.83 -22.05
CA LEU A 93 1.49 2.67 -22.95
C LEU A 93 0.85 3.06 -24.30
N VAL A 94 -0.25 3.80 -24.25
CA VAL A 94 -0.93 4.31 -25.46
C VAL A 94 -0.04 5.28 -26.24
N ALA A 95 0.67 6.19 -25.55
CA ALA A 95 1.63 7.09 -26.17
C ALA A 95 2.80 6.34 -26.85
N GLY A 96 3.18 5.18 -26.29
CA GLY A 96 4.16 4.24 -26.87
C GLY A 96 3.63 3.43 -28.05
N GLY A 97 2.41 3.69 -28.53
CA GLY A 97 1.77 3.00 -29.65
C GLY A 97 1.08 1.69 -29.28
N GLN A 98 0.98 1.35 -28.00
CA GLN A 98 0.20 0.20 -27.56
C GLN A 98 -1.27 0.58 -27.44
N ILE A 99 -2.03 0.36 -28.51
CA ILE A 99 -3.46 0.63 -28.55
C ILE A 99 -4.19 -0.70 -28.49
N LYS A 100 -4.92 -0.94 -27.39
CA LYS A 100 -5.67 -2.17 -27.14
C LYS A 100 -7.00 -1.88 -26.45
N ASP A 101 -8.01 -2.69 -26.73
CA ASP A 101 -9.32 -2.60 -26.06
C ASP A 101 -9.18 -2.81 -24.54
N GLU A 102 -8.27 -3.68 -24.09
CA GLU A 102 -8.09 -3.96 -22.66
C GLU A 102 -7.61 -2.73 -21.88
N LEU A 103 -6.76 -1.87 -22.46
CA LEU A 103 -6.32 -0.64 -21.81
C LEU A 103 -7.48 0.35 -21.64
N ARG A 104 -8.42 0.37 -22.60
CA ARG A 104 -9.62 1.22 -22.53
C ARG A 104 -10.58 0.72 -21.46
N GLU A 105 -10.78 -0.58 -21.36
CA GLU A 105 -11.58 -1.17 -20.28
C GLU A 105 -10.96 -0.90 -18.90
N GLN A 106 -9.64 -1.03 -18.76
CA GLN A 106 -8.94 -0.68 -17.52
C GLN A 106 -9.11 0.81 -17.17
N ALA A 107 -8.94 1.71 -18.15
CA ALA A 107 -9.14 3.14 -17.92
C ALA A 107 -10.58 3.48 -17.50
N ARG A 108 -11.61 2.86 -18.12
CA ARG A 108 -13.02 3.03 -17.71
C ARG A 108 -13.28 2.53 -16.30
N ARG A 109 -12.73 1.38 -15.95
CA ARG A 109 -12.83 0.83 -14.58
C ARG A 109 -12.23 1.79 -13.57
N ILE A 110 -11.01 2.26 -13.82
CA ILE A 110 -10.30 3.15 -12.90
C ILE A 110 -11.01 4.52 -12.79
N ASP A 111 -11.52 5.09 -13.90
CA ASP A 111 -12.33 6.32 -13.86
C ASP A 111 -13.58 6.15 -12.99
N ALA A 112 -14.28 5.01 -13.10
CA ALA A 112 -15.43 4.72 -12.26
C ALA A 112 -15.05 4.62 -10.77
N GLU A 113 -13.91 4.02 -10.44
CA GLU A 113 -13.40 3.94 -9.08
C GLU A 113 -13.03 5.32 -8.51
N LEU A 114 -12.37 6.18 -9.28
CA LEU A 114 -12.03 7.54 -8.87
C LEU A 114 -13.29 8.38 -8.60
N ARG A 115 -14.31 8.26 -9.44
CA ARG A 115 -15.60 8.96 -9.27
C ARG A 115 -16.41 8.48 -8.07
N ALA A 116 -16.14 7.26 -7.59
CA ALA A 116 -16.83 6.67 -6.45
C ALA A 116 -16.15 6.98 -5.10
N LEU A 117 -15.06 7.75 -5.08
CA LEU A 117 -14.37 8.11 -3.85
C LEU A 117 -15.24 9.03 -2.98
N PRO A 118 -15.42 8.74 -1.68
CA PRO A 118 -16.26 9.53 -0.78
C PRO A 118 -15.52 10.77 -0.26
N LEU A 119 -15.31 11.76 -1.14
CA LEU A 119 -14.53 12.97 -0.88
C LEU A 119 -15.07 13.82 0.28
N GLU A 120 -16.36 13.70 0.57
CA GLU A 120 -17.02 14.37 1.68
C GLU A 120 -16.47 13.98 3.06
N LEU A 121 -15.83 12.81 3.16
CA LEU A 121 -15.21 12.31 4.38
C LEU A 121 -13.83 12.91 4.65
N LEU A 122 -13.24 13.58 3.65
CA LEU A 122 -11.90 14.18 3.77
C LEU A 122 -11.96 15.58 4.38
N PRO A 123 -10.94 15.97 5.18
CA PRO A 123 -10.72 17.36 5.55
C PRO A 123 -10.47 18.19 4.28
N GLU A 124 -10.77 19.49 4.35
CA GLU A 124 -10.75 20.39 3.18
C GLU A 124 -9.39 20.41 2.46
N THR A 125 -8.28 20.40 3.20
CA THR A 125 -6.91 20.36 2.64
C THR A 125 -6.66 19.13 1.78
N ASP A 126 -7.12 17.96 2.25
CA ASP A 126 -6.90 16.69 1.55
C ASP A 126 -7.90 16.54 0.40
N ARG A 127 -9.12 17.04 0.58
CA ARG A 127 -10.15 17.04 -0.46
C ARG A 127 -9.70 17.78 -1.70
N VAL A 128 -9.17 19.00 -1.56
CA VAL A 128 -8.65 19.79 -2.71
C VAL A 128 -7.54 19.03 -3.43
N THR A 129 -6.63 18.41 -2.68
CA THR A 129 -5.52 17.61 -3.23
C THR A 129 -6.03 16.40 -4.01
N VAL A 130 -7.03 15.70 -3.47
CA VAL A 130 -7.64 14.53 -4.10
C VAL A 130 -8.47 14.93 -5.32
N GLU A 131 -9.22 16.02 -5.27
CA GLU A 131 -9.98 16.56 -6.42
C GLU A 131 -9.07 16.92 -7.59
N GLN A 132 -7.92 17.52 -7.31
CA GLN A 132 -6.90 17.79 -8.33
C GLN A 132 -6.37 16.47 -8.92
N THR A 133 -6.04 15.51 -8.07
CA THR A 133 -5.54 14.18 -8.48
C THR A 133 -6.53 13.44 -9.38
N ILE A 134 -7.83 13.49 -9.04
CA ILE A 134 -8.91 12.93 -9.86
C ILE A 134 -8.99 13.66 -11.20
N SER A 135 -8.90 14.99 -11.19
CA SER A 135 -8.98 15.80 -12.40
C SER A 135 -7.85 15.48 -13.37
N GLU A 136 -6.61 15.32 -12.87
CA GLU A 136 -5.45 14.89 -13.65
C GLU A 136 -5.67 13.49 -14.25
N GLY A 137 -6.10 12.52 -13.44
CA GLY A 137 -6.42 11.17 -13.92
C GLY A 137 -7.51 11.16 -15.00
N GLN A 138 -8.52 12.03 -14.91
CA GLN A 138 -9.55 12.16 -15.96
C GLN A 138 -8.97 12.62 -17.30
N LEU A 139 -7.90 13.42 -17.31
CA LEU A 139 -7.21 13.79 -18.54
C LEU A 139 -6.50 12.57 -19.16
N ASP A 140 -5.86 11.74 -18.34
CA ASP A 140 -5.23 10.49 -18.79
C ASP A 140 -6.26 9.51 -19.33
N VAL A 141 -7.42 9.38 -18.68
CA VAL A 141 -8.55 8.57 -19.19
C VAL A 141 -8.95 9.04 -20.58
N LEU A 142 -9.18 10.34 -20.77
CA LEU A 142 -9.56 10.89 -22.08
C LEU A 142 -8.50 10.61 -23.15
N TYR A 143 -7.22 10.72 -22.79
CA TYR A 143 -6.12 10.39 -23.69
C TYR A 143 -6.14 8.91 -24.10
N VAL A 144 -6.28 8.00 -23.13
CA VAL A 144 -6.35 6.54 -23.37
C VAL A 144 -7.56 6.19 -24.23
N LEU A 145 -8.74 6.73 -23.90
CA LEU A 145 -9.98 6.45 -24.63
C LEU A 145 -9.99 7.01 -26.05
N ALA A 146 -9.16 8.02 -26.32
CA ALA A 146 -8.95 8.57 -27.65
C ALA A 146 -7.82 7.89 -28.42
N ASP A 147 -7.28 6.77 -27.93
CA ASP A 147 -6.15 6.06 -28.53
C ASP A 147 -4.92 6.98 -28.73
N GLY A 148 -4.71 7.89 -27.78
CA GLY A 148 -3.63 8.88 -27.80
C GLY A 148 -3.93 10.11 -28.67
N ASN A 149 -5.10 10.17 -29.31
CA ASN A 149 -5.55 11.34 -30.06
C ASN A 149 -6.24 12.36 -29.13
N ALA A 150 -5.44 13.07 -28.32
CA ALA A 150 -5.99 14.11 -27.44
C ALA A 150 -6.46 15.35 -28.21
N PRO A 151 -7.61 15.95 -27.85
CA PRO A 151 -7.96 17.33 -28.19
C PRO A 151 -6.82 18.31 -27.87
N THR A 152 -6.61 19.31 -28.72
CA THR A 152 -5.47 20.25 -28.65
C THR A 152 -5.27 20.88 -27.27
N SER A 153 -6.35 21.12 -26.51
CA SER A 153 -6.30 21.66 -25.14
C SER A 153 -5.61 20.73 -24.14
N LEU A 154 -5.87 19.42 -24.19
CA LEU A 154 -5.22 18.43 -23.33
C LEU A 154 -3.74 18.30 -23.67
N ARG A 155 -3.41 18.28 -24.97
CA ARG A 155 -2.02 18.25 -25.43
C ARG A 155 -1.23 19.48 -24.97
N LEU A 156 -1.84 20.66 -24.97
CA LEU A 156 -1.23 21.90 -24.49
C LEU A 156 -1.00 21.90 -22.96
N PHE A 157 -1.90 21.29 -22.19
CA PHE A 157 -1.74 21.14 -20.74
C PHE A 157 -0.49 20.29 -20.41
N TYR A 158 -0.38 19.09 -20.98
CA TYR A 158 0.79 18.22 -20.77
C TYR A 158 2.08 18.82 -21.34
N PHE A 159 2.03 19.50 -22.49
CA PHE A 159 3.21 20.18 -23.03
C PHE A 159 3.73 21.26 -22.07
N ARG A 160 2.83 22.06 -21.47
CA ARG A 160 3.22 23.07 -20.47
C ARG A 160 3.76 22.44 -19.20
N GLN A 161 3.20 21.33 -18.74
CA GLN A 161 3.71 20.60 -17.57
C GLN A 161 5.11 20.02 -17.83
N ALA A 162 5.35 19.43 -19.02
CA ALA A 162 6.65 18.92 -19.42
C ALA A 162 7.71 20.02 -19.55
N GLN A 163 7.34 21.21 -20.05
CA GLN A 163 8.24 22.36 -20.09
C GLN A 163 8.47 22.98 -18.71
N GLY A 164 7.46 23.02 -17.84
CA GLY A 164 7.59 23.47 -16.45
C GLY A 164 8.52 22.60 -15.59
N ASN A 165 8.68 21.32 -15.94
CA ASN A 165 9.63 20.39 -15.32
C ASN A 165 11.01 20.36 -16.01
N SER A 166 11.19 21.07 -17.14
CA SER A 166 12.46 21.13 -17.87
C SER A 166 13.32 22.34 -17.50
N ASP A 167 12.81 23.29 -16.72
CA ASP A 167 13.48 24.55 -16.32
C ASP A 167 14.02 24.53 -14.87
N VAL A 168 14.21 23.35 -14.27
CA VAL A 168 14.96 23.21 -13.01
C VAL A 168 16.22 22.39 -13.25
N SER A 169 17.29 23.06 -13.66
CA SER A 169 18.67 22.58 -13.60
C SER A 169 19.60 23.76 -13.33
#